data_AF-A0A924DDG7-F1
#
_entry.id   AF-A0A924DDG7-F1
#
_cell.length_a   1.000
_cell.length_b   1.000
_cell.length_c   1.000
_cell.angle_alpha   90.00
_cell.angle_beta   90.00
_cell.angle_gamma   90.00
#
_symmetry.space_group_name_H-M   'P 1'
#
loop_
_entity.id
_entity.type
_entity.pdbx_description
1 polymer ?
#
loop_
_entity_poly.entity_id
_entity_poly.type
_entity_poly.pdbx_seq_one_letter_code
_entity_poly.pdbx_strand_id
1 'polypeptide(L)' 'MIEETNPSSSPVPETEEDEMRDLYDASVLKNGVRGRFYEPHKSGTNLALIDPDLRLAFPTDEAVNKALRSLLKSA' A
#
# COMPACT_ATOMS: atom_id res chain seq x y z
N MET A 1 35.76 2.09 18.30
CA MET A 1 34.33 1.79 18.09
C MET A 1 33.89 2.74 17.00
N ILE A 2 33.50 2.17 15.87
CA ILE A 2 33.41 2.85 14.58
C ILE A 2 32.21 3.79 14.63
N GLU A 3 32.43 5.09 14.46
CA GLU A 3 31.38 6.03 14.11
C GLU A 3 30.86 5.61 12.73
N GLU A 4 29.65 5.06 12.68
CA GLU A 4 28.96 4.82 11.42
C GLU A 4 28.65 6.19 10.80
N THR A 5 29.59 6.62 9.96
CA THR A 5 29.38 7.62 8.93
C THR A 5 28.22 7.14 8.07
N ASN A 6 27.07 7.78 8.21
CA ASN A 6 25.96 7.58 7.30
C ASN A 6 26.16 8.57 6.14
N PRO A 7 26.72 8.17 4.97
CA PRO A 7 27.18 9.11 3.97
C PRO A 7 26.09 9.33 2.93
N SER A 8 24.89 9.72 3.38
CA SER A 8 23.77 10.06 2.49
C SER A 8 23.03 11.32 2.96
N SER A 9 23.78 12.28 3.49
CA SER A 9 23.36 13.68 3.47
C SER A 9 24.17 14.39 2.40
N SER A 10 23.95 14.03 1.13
CA SER A 10 24.19 14.99 0.06
C SER A 10 23.40 16.26 0.42
N PRO A 11 23.96 17.47 0.29
CA PRO A 11 23.23 18.69 0.59
C PRO A 11 22.13 18.77 -0.48
N VAL A 12 20.93 18.30 -0.13
CA VAL A 12 19.75 18.57 -0.93
C VAL A 12 19.61 20.09 -0.87
N PRO A 13 19.63 20.81 -2.02
CA PRO A 13 19.37 22.24 -1.98
C PRO A 13 18.03 22.42 -1.27
N GLU A 14 18.01 23.20 -0.20
CA GLU A 14 16.77 23.63 0.45
C GLU A 14 15.98 24.40 -0.62
N THR A 15 15.13 23.67 -1.32
CA THR A 15 14.11 24.23 -2.19
C THR A 15 12.97 24.63 -1.27
N GLU A 16 12.49 25.85 -1.42
CA GLU A 16 11.50 26.50 -0.55
C GLU A 16 10.10 25.84 -0.56
N GLU A 17 10.00 24.55 -0.86
CA GLU A 17 8.72 23.89 -1.12
C GLU A 17 8.66 22.51 -0.45
N ASP A 18 8.91 22.45 0.86
CA ASP A 18 8.31 21.40 1.71
C ASP A 18 6.85 21.78 2.07
N GLU A 19 6.17 22.43 1.12
CA GLU A 19 4.78 22.85 1.24
C GLU A 19 3.86 21.73 0.76
N MET A 20 2.78 21.50 1.50
CA MET A 20 1.76 20.54 1.06
C MET A 20 1.09 21.07 -0.21
N ARG A 21 0.99 20.21 -1.24
CA ARG A 21 0.32 20.54 -2.50
C ARG A 21 -1.08 21.08 -2.25
N ASP A 22 -1.51 22.07 -3.03
CA ASP A 22 -2.83 22.73 -2.93
C ASP A 22 -4.04 21.78 -2.92
N LEU A 23 -3.89 20.58 -3.49
CA LEU A 23 -4.93 19.55 -3.50
C LEU A 23 -5.16 18.88 -2.12
N TYR A 24 -4.26 19.08 -1.17
CA TYR A 24 -4.41 18.59 0.19
C TYR A 24 -4.98 19.68 1.09
N ASP A 25 -6.20 19.49 1.55
CA ASP A 25 -6.75 20.32 2.61
C ASP A 25 -6.15 19.90 3.97
N ALA A 26 -5.23 20.71 4.48
CA ALA A 26 -4.62 20.54 5.80
C ALA A 26 -5.65 20.50 6.95
N SER A 27 -6.86 21.03 6.74
CA SER A 27 -7.95 20.96 7.72
C SER A 27 -8.40 19.52 7.99
N VAL A 28 -8.23 18.62 7.01
CA VAL A 28 -8.60 17.20 7.09
C VAL A 28 -7.64 16.40 7.99
N LEU A 29 -6.41 16.89 8.17
CA LEU A 29 -5.37 16.21 8.96
C LEU A 29 -5.47 16.46 10.47
N LYS A 30 -6.37 17.34 10.93
CA LYS A 30 -6.47 17.79 12.32
C LYS A 30 -6.77 16.68 13.34
N ASN A 31 -7.22 15.51 12.90
CA ASN A 31 -7.59 14.37 13.76
C ASN A 31 -6.88 13.06 13.38
N GLY A 32 -5.63 13.15 12.90
CA GLY A 32 -4.83 11.96 12.59
C GLY A 32 -4.52 11.12 13.84
N VAL A 33 -5.01 9.88 13.90
CA VAL A 33 -4.65 8.91 14.93
C VAL A 33 -3.43 8.11 14.46
N ARG A 34 -2.36 8.08 15.25
CA ARG A 34 -1.18 7.25 14.98
C ARG A 34 -1.61 5.79 14.86
N GLY A 35 -1.24 5.15 13.75
CA GLY A 35 -1.53 3.73 13.53
C GLY A 35 -2.99 3.42 13.14
N ARG A 36 -3.79 4.40 12.69
CA ARG A 36 -5.18 4.17 12.20
C ARG A 36 -5.31 2.98 11.23
N PHE A 37 -4.28 2.73 10.43
CA PHE A 37 -4.24 1.63 9.46
C PHE A 37 -3.20 0.55 9.79
N TYR A 38 -2.58 0.60 10.97
CA TYR A 38 -1.51 -0.32 11.36
C TYR A 38 -2.01 -1.75 11.53
N GLU A 39 -3.11 -1.94 12.27
CA GLU A 39 -3.70 -3.27 12.46
C GLU A 39 -4.24 -3.89 11.16
N PRO A 40 -5.03 -3.18 10.32
CA PRO A 40 -5.46 -3.71 9.01
C PRO A 40 -4.29 -4.02 8.07
N HIS A 41 -3.18 -3.30 8.17
CA HIS A 41 -1.99 -3.60 7.39
C HIS A 41 -1.27 -4.86 7.92
N LYS A 42 -1.30 -5.09 9.24
CA LYS A 42 -0.70 -6.27 9.88
C LYS A 42 -1.48 -7.57 9.65
N SER A 43 -2.78 -7.51 9.35
CA SER A 43 -3.56 -8.70 9.00
C SER A 43 -3.15 -9.36 7.67
N GLY A 44 -2.11 -8.83 7.01
CA GLY A 44 -1.61 -9.31 5.73
C GLY A 44 -2.28 -8.57 4.58
N THR A 45 -1.54 -8.40 3.50
CA THR A 45 -2.07 -7.86 2.25
C THR A 45 -3.08 -8.85 1.68
N ASN A 46 -4.35 -8.43 1.55
CA ASN A 46 -5.42 -9.16 0.85
C ASN A 46 -5.18 -9.31 -0.68
N LEU A 47 -3.94 -9.08 -1.14
CA LEU A 47 -3.55 -9.08 -2.54
C LEU A 47 -2.76 -10.37 -2.83
N ALA A 48 -3.36 -11.25 -3.62
CA ALA A 48 -2.68 -12.36 -4.24
C ALA A 48 -2.32 -11.97 -5.68
N LEU A 49 -1.03 -12.05 -6.03
CA LEU A 49 -0.61 -11.90 -7.42
C LEU A 49 -1.06 -13.15 -8.18
N ILE A 50 -1.82 -12.96 -9.26
CA ILE A 50 -2.34 -14.03 -10.11
C ILE A 50 -1.55 -14.03 -11.42
N ASP A 51 -1.28 -15.21 -11.96
CA ASP A 51 -0.56 -15.35 -13.23
C ASP A 51 -1.31 -14.67 -14.40
N PRO A 52 -0.58 -14.19 -15.44
CA PRO A 52 -1.17 -13.42 -16.52
C PRO A 52 -2.27 -14.14 -17.30
N ASP A 53 -2.15 -15.45 -17.47
CA ASP A 53 -3.11 -16.32 -18.15
C ASP A 53 -4.43 -16.43 -17.37
N LEU A 54 -4.37 -16.59 -16.05
CA LEU A 54 -5.53 -16.60 -15.17
C LEU A 54 -6.23 -15.24 -15.14
N ARG A 55 -5.48 -14.14 -15.27
CA ARG A 55 -6.04 -12.79 -15.40
C ARG A 55 -6.85 -12.61 -16.69
N LEU A 56 -6.46 -13.29 -17.77
CA LEU A 56 -7.21 -13.29 -19.03
C LEU A 56 -8.47 -14.15 -18.93
N ALA A 57 -8.40 -15.28 -18.24
CA ALA A 57 -9.53 -16.18 -18.03
C ALA A 57 -10.56 -15.62 -17.02
N PHE A 58 -10.10 -14.87 -16.01
CA PHE A 58 -10.92 -14.28 -14.95
C PHE A 58 -10.66 -12.77 -14.84
N PRO A 59 -11.28 -11.96 -15.73
CA PRO A 59 -11.05 -10.51 -15.76
C PRO A 59 -11.70 -9.75 -14.59
N THR A 60 -12.56 -10.40 -13.80
CA THR A 60 -13.24 -9.79 -12.65
C THR A 60 -12.99 -10.58 -11.37
N ASP A 61 -12.96 -9.87 -10.26
CA ASP A 61 -12.90 -10.42 -8.91
C ASP A 61 -14.11 -11.32 -8.59
N GLU A 62 -15.30 -10.97 -9.07
CA GLU A 62 -16.50 -11.80 -8.93
C GLU A 62 -16.30 -13.19 -9.58
N ALA A 63 -15.73 -13.23 -10.79
CA ALA A 63 -15.49 -14.48 -11.51
C ALA A 63 -14.47 -15.38 -10.77
N VAL A 64 -13.37 -14.79 -10.26
CA VAL A 64 -12.38 -15.51 -9.43
C VAL A 64 -13.03 -16.05 -8.16
N ASN A 65 -13.74 -15.21 -7.41
CA ASN A 65 -14.36 -15.59 -6.14
C ASN A 65 -15.42 -16.68 -6.33
N LYS A 66 -16.19 -16.63 -7.42
CA LYS A 66 -17.17 -17.66 -7.76
C LYS A 66 -16.49 -19.00 -8.05
N ALA A 67 -15.40 -19.01 -8.83
CA ALA A 67 -14.64 -20.22 -9.13
C ALA A 67 -14.05 -20.85 -7.87
N LEU A 68 -13.39 -20.06 -7.02
CA LEU A 68 -12.79 -20.52 -5.76
C LEU A 68 -13.85 -21.10 -4.81
N ARG A 69 -15.01 -20.44 -4.67
CA ARG A 69 -16.13 -20.96 -3.88
C ARG A 69 -16.71 -22.25 -4.43
N SER A 70 -16.73 -22.43 -5.75
CA SER A 70 -17.16 -23.68 -6.37
C SER A 70 -16.20 -24.81 -6.05
N LEU A 71 -14.89 -24.56 -6.11
CA LEU A 71 -13.85 -25.53 -5.77
C LEU A 71 -13.98 -26.02 -4.32
N LEU A 72 -14.21 -25.10 -3.38
CA LEU A 72 -14.41 -25.42 -1.97
C LEU A 72 -15.65 -26.29 -1.71
N LYS A 73 -16.67 -26.24 -2.59
CA LYS A 73 -17.89 -27.06 -2.45
C LYS A 73 -17.73 -28.47 -3.04
N SER A 74 -16.80 -28.63 -3.98
CA SER A 74 -16.48 -29.93 -4.59
C SER A 74 -15.38 -30.69 -3.86
N ALA A 75 -14.73 -30.05 -2.88
CA ALA A 75 -13.70 -30.63 -2.03
C ALA A 75 -14.29 -31.34 -0.81
#